data_AF-G1V602-F1
#
_entry.id   AF-G1V602-F1
#
_cell.length_a   1.000
_cell.length_b   1.000
_cell.length_c   1.000
_cell.angle_alpha   90.00
_cell.angle_beta   90.00
_cell.angle_gamma   90.00
#
_symmetry.space_group_name_H-M   'P 1'
#
loop_
_entity.id
_entity.type
_entity.pdbx_description
1 polymer ?
#
loop_
_entity_poly.entity_id
_entity_poly.type
_entity_poly.pdbx_seq_one_letter_code
_entity_poly.pdbx_strand_id
1 'polypeptide(L)'
;MSNDVVVDIPIEDIRAGVRAEIDSDLGGIAAQVFEKAKASTAFRDKTGRLRQSIWIYRSKYKDGGYVVYVKAPHSHLVEFGHAVVAKDGKVLEHRVPGKFFLRKARNAVRRTVDETLRGMLGDAHFGKRR
;
A
#
# COMPACT_ATOMS: atom_id res chain seq x y z
N MET A 1 -44.73 -37.79 -0.71
CA MET A 1 -44.27 -36.74 -1.63
C MET A 1 -43.23 -35.94 -0.87
N SER A 2 -41.99 -35.87 -1.38
CA SER A 2 -40.92 -35.09 -0.74
C SER A 2 -41.26 -33.60 -0.93
N ASN A 3 -41.42 -32.85 0.15
CA ASN A 3 -41.63 -31.40 0.11
C ASN A 3 -40.28 -30.70 0.12
N ASP A 4 -39.42 -31.02 -0.85
CA ASP A 4 -38.10 -30.41 -0.92
C ASP A 4 -38.24 -28.95 -1.35
N VAL A 5 -37.85 -28.04 -0.45
CA VAL A 5 -37.80 -26.60 -0.71
C VAL A 5 -36.41 -26.28 -1.26
N VAL A 6 -36.37 -25.75 -2.48
CA VAL A 6 -35.13 -25.29 -3.13
C VAL A 6 -35.12 -23.77 -3.15
N VAL A 7 -34.01 -23.17 -2.75
CA VAL A 7 -33.76 -21.73 -2.82
C VAL A 7 -32.56 -21.49 -3.71
N ASP A 8 -32.76 -20.75 -4.80
CA ASP A 8 -31.67 -20.31 -5.66
C ASP A 8 -30.92 -19.14 -5.01
N ILE A 9 -29.60 -19.27 -4.90
CA ILE A 9 -28.73 -18.21 -4.39
C ILE A 9 -28.08 -17.53 -5.60
N PRO A 10 -28.40 -16.26 -5.91
CA PRO A 10 -27.85 -15.56 -7.07
C PRO A 10 -26.38 -15.18 -6.83
N ILE A 11 -25.47 -16.10 -7.17
CA ILE A 11 -24.04 -15.99 -6.87
C ILE A 11 -23.38 -14.75 -7.49
N GLU A 12 -23.87 -14.29 -8.65
CA GLU A 12 -23.29 -13.15 -9.35
C GLU A 12 -23.60 -11.81 -8.66
N ASP A 13 -24.81 -11.65 -8.11
CA ASP A 13 -25.18 -10.45 -7.33
C ASP A 13 -24.39 -10.40 -6.01
N ILE A 14 -24.20 -11.56 -5.36
CA ILE A 14 -23.36 -11.67 -4.16
C ILE A 14 -21.91 -11.30 -4.49
N ARG A 15 -21.35 -11.81 -5.59
CA ARG A 15 -19.99 -11.47 -6.02
C ARG A 15 -19.83 -9.99 -6.32
N ALA A 16 -20.82 -9.37 -6.97
CA ALA A 16 -20.79 -7.94 -7.26
C ALA A 16 -20.83 -7.11 -5.96
N GLY A 17 -21.70 -7.46 -5.01
CA GLY A 17 -21.78 -6.83 -3.69
C GLY A 17 -20.46 -6.93 -2.92
N VAL A 18 -19.91 -8.14 -2.81
CA VAL A 18 -18.62 -8.40 -2.12
C VAL A 18 -17.46 -7.63 -2.79
N ARG A 19 -17.42 -7.57 -4.12
CA ARG A 19 -16.40 -6.79 -4.84
C ARG A 19 -16.49 -5.30 -4.54
N ALA A 20 -17.70 -4.74 -4.49
CA ALA A 20 -17.90 -3.33 -4.19
C ALA A 20 -17.43 -2.96 -2.77
N GLU A 21 -17.70 -3.84 -1.80
CA GLU A 21 -17.22 -3.69 -0.42
C GLU A 21 -15.69 -3.74 -0.34
N ILE A 22 -15.06 -4.74 -0.98
CA ILE A 22 -13.60 -4.87 -1.06
C ILE A 22 -12.97 -3.63 -1.72
N ASP A 23 -13.52 -3.15 -2.83
CA ASP A 23 -13.01 -1.97 -3.52
C ASP A 23 -13.05 -0.71 -2.64
N SER A 24 -14.10 -0.53 -1.84
CA SER A 24 -14.22 0.56 -0.88
C SER A 24 -13.14 0.47 0.21
N ASP A 25 -12.95 -0.72 0.78
CA ASP A 25 -11.93 -0.98 1.80
C ASP A 25 -10.51 -0.76 1.26
N LEU A 26 -10.24 -1.13 0.00
CA LEU A 26 -8.96 -0.86 -0.66
C LEU A 26 -8.67 0.65 -0.75
N GLY A 27 -9.70 1.47 -0.95
CA GLY A 27 -9.58 2.93 -0.91
C GLY A 27 -9.21 3.43 0.49
N GLY A 28 -9.86 2.90 1.52
CA GLY A 28 -9.53 3.20 2.92
C GLY A 28 -8.11 2.79 3.31
N ILE A 29 -7.67 1.59 2.91
CA ILE A 29 -6.30 1.10 3.13
C ILE A 29 -5.30 2.03 2.44
N ALA A 30 -5.55 2.44 1.20
CA ALA A 30 -4.69 3.37 0.49
C ALA A 30 -4.60 4.74 1.18
N ALA A 31 -5.72 5.26 1.68
CA ALA A 31 -5.75 6.49 2.46
C ALA A 31 -4.90 6.39 3.74
N GLN A 32 -4.96 5.27 4.46
CA GLN A 32 -4.09 5.05 5.62
C GLN A 32 -2.61 5.01 5.25
N VAL A 33 -2.26 4.38 4.12
CA VAL A 33 -0.85 4.34 3.64
C VAL A 33 -0.38 5.76 3.30
N PHE A 34 -1.21 6.54 2.64
CA PHE A 34 -0.94 7.94 2.32
C PHE A 34 -0.71 8.80 3.55
N GLU A 35 -1.61 8.73 4.54
CA GLU A 35 -1.48 9.51 5.77
C GLU A 35 -0.22 9.11 6.55
N LYS A 36 0.07 7.82 6.67
CA LYS A 36 1.32 7.34 7.29
C LYS A 36 2.56 7.78 6.52
N ALA A 37 2.51 7.81 5.18
CA ALA A 37 3.62 8.28 4.37
C ALA A 37 3.88 9.79 4.57
N LYS A 38 2.82 10.60 4.64
CA LYS A 38 2.91 12.05 4.94
C LYS A 38 3.40 12.33 6.35
N ALA A 39 2.97 11.53 7.32
CA ALA A 39 3.40 11.64 8.72
C ALA A 39 4.80 11.05 9.00
N SER A 40 5.43 10.42 8.00
CA SER A 40 6.70 9.71 8.20
C SER A 40 7.80 10.64 8.73
N THR A 41 8.46 10.21 9.79
CA THR A 41 9.64 10.88 10.37
C THR A 41 10.95 10.35 9.78
N ALA A 42 10.90 9.40 8.84
CA ALA A 42 12.09 8.75 8.26
C ALA A 42 12.94 9.69 7.41
N PHE A 43 12.42 10.85 7.02
CA PHE A 43 13.11 11.87 6.24
C PHE A 43 12.74 13.28 6.70
N ARG A 44 13.69 14.21 6.55
CA ARG A 44 13.49 15.63 6.81
C ARG A 44 13.07 16.33 5.53
N ASP A 45 11.94 17.02 5.55
CA ASP A 45 11.38 17.75 4.40
C ASP A 45 11.26 19.22 4.74
N LYS A 46 12.37 19.93 4.54
CA LYS A 46 12.49 21.33 4.95
C LYS A 46 11.48 22.23 4.23
N THR A 47 11.10 21.89 2.99
CA THR A 47 10.22 22.72 2.15
C THR A 47 8.78 22.22 2.10
N GLY A 48 8.50 21.03 2.64
CA GLY A 48 7.18 20.39 2.56
C GLY A 48 6.83 19.83 1.18
N ARG A 49 7.65 20.10 0.14
CA ARG A 49 7.36 19.73 -1.25
C ARG A 49 7.25 18.22 -1.43
N LEU A 50 8.05 17.44 -0.70
CA LEU A 50 8.02 15.98 -0.83
C LEU A 50 6.70 15.43 -0.29
N ARG A 51 6.24 15.90 0.87
CA ARG A 51 4.93 15.53 1.46
C ARG A 51 3.75 15.99 0.62
N GLN A 52 3.79 17.22 0.10
CA GLN A 52 2.75 17.76 -0.78
C GLN A 52 2.65 17.01 -2.11
N SER A 53 3.73 16.34 -2.53
CA SER A 53 3.78 15.57 -3.76
C SER A 53 3.36 14.10 -3.59
N ILE A 54 2.94 13.68 -2.40
CA ILE A 54 2.37 12.35 -2.20
C ILE A 54 0.92 12.39 -2.69
N TRP A 55 0.50 11.37 -3.44
CA TRP A 55 -0.83 11.29 -4.05
C TRP A 55 -1.36 9.86 -4.01
N ILE A 56 -2.69 9.73 -4.04
CA ILE A 56 -3.42 8.47 -4.19
C ILE A 56 -4.25 8.56 -5.45
N TYR A 57 -4.29 7.48 -6.23
CA TYR A 57 -5.23 7.35 -7.33
C TYR A 57 -5.71 5.92 -7.49
N ARG A 58 -6.91 5.75 -8.05
CA ARG A 58 -7.44 4.44 -8.42
C ARG A 58 -6.62 3.86 -9.57
N SER A 59 -6.13 2.65 -9.38
CA SER A 59 -5.36 1.89 -10.37
C SER A 59 -6.23 1.60 -11.59
N LYS A 60 -5.63 1.71 -12.78
CA LYS A 60 -6.26 1.33 -14.06
C LYS A 60 -5.91 -0.09 -14.51
N TYR A 61 -5.14 -0.83 -13.70
CA TYR A 61 -4.72 -2.19 -14.04
C TYR A 61 -5.87 -3.20 -13.90
N LYS A 62 -5.72 -4.36 -14.54
CA LYS A 62 -6.75 -5.40 -14.71
C LYS A 62 -7.45 -5.82 -13.42
N ASP A 63 -6.71 -5.84 -12.30
CA ASP A 63 -7.20 -6.27 -10.99
C ASP A 63 -7.63 -5.09 -10.09
N GLY A 64 -7.70 -3.88 -10.65
CA GLY A 64 -8.13 -2.68 -9.94
C GLY A 64 -7.14 -2.23 -8.84
N GLY A 65 -7.70 -1.73 -7.73
CA GLY A 65 -6.97 -1.26 -6.56
C GLY A 65 -6.58 0.22 -6.56
N TYR A 66 -5.62 0.58 -5.70
CA TYR A 66 -5.15 1.94 -5.49
C TYR A 66 -3.63 2.02 -5.52
N VAL A 67 -3.11 3.13 -6.05
CA VAL A 67 -1.68 3.41 -6.07
C VAL A 67 -1.41 4.64 -5.21
N VAL A 68 -0.47 4.50 -4.27
CA VAL A 68 0.11 5.62 -3.53
C VAL A 68 1.48 5.91 -4.14
N TYR A 69 1.69 7.13 -4.61
CA TYR A 69 2.92 7.52 -5.31
C TYR A 69 3.38 8.91 -4.89
N VAL A 70 4.62 9.26 -5.26
CA VAL A 70 5.21 10.56 -4.98
C VAL A 70 5.69 11.21 -6.28
N LYS A 71 5.23 12.43 -6.55
CA LYS A 71 5.55 13.22 -7.76
C LYS A 71 6.54 14.35 -7.46
N ALA A 72 7.55 14.10 -6.64
CA ALA A 72 8.60 15.06 -6.34
C ALA A 72 9.91 14.71 -7.06
N PRO A 73 10.66 15.72 -7.57
CA PRO A 73 12.04 15.53 -7.98
C PRO A 73 12.84 14.86 -6.86
N HIS A 74 13.66 13.87 -7.19
CA HIS A 74 14.50 13.12 -6.25
C HIS A 74 13.76 12.27 -5.19
N SER A 75 12.44 12.10 -5.27
CA SER A 75 11.68 11.21 -4.37
C SER A 75 12.22 9.77 -4.35
N HIS A 76 12.66 9.27 -5.51
CA HIS A 76 13.30 7.96 -5.65
C HIS A 76 14.62 7.85 -4.88
N LEU A 77 15.40 8.94 -4.78
CA LEU A 77 16.64 8.98 -3.99
C LEU A 77 16.35 8.88 -2.50
N VAL A 78 15.23 9.45 -2.04
CA VAL A 78 14.80 9.34 -0.64
C VAL A 78 14.23 7.95 -0.36
N GLU A 79 13.45 7.39 -1.28
CA GLU A 79 12.86 6.06 -1.10
C GLU A 79 13.95 4.96 -1.13
N PHE A 80 14.80 4.94 -2.16
CA PHE A 80 15.73 3.83 -2.43
C PHE A 80 17.18 4.12 -2.02
N GLY A 81 17.53 5.37 -1.77
CA GLY A 81 18.92 5.78 -1.60
C GLY A 81 19.61 5.99 -2.93
N HIS A 82 20.90 6.30 -2.88
CA HIS A 82 21.74 6.50 -4.07
C HIS A 82 23.23 6.42 -3.75
N ALA A 83 24.02 6.16 -4.78
CA ALA A 83 25.46 6.25 -4.69
C ALA A 83 25.92 7.71 -4.66
N VAL A 84 27.00 8.00 -3.96
CA VAL A 84 27.62 9.32 -3.98
C VAL A 84 28.62 9.36 -5.11
N VAL A 85 28.55 10.40 -5.95
CA VAL A 85 29.44 10.59 -7.08
C VAL A 85 30.33 11.80 -6.79
N ALA A 86 31.64 11.61 -6.89
CA ALA A 86 32.61 12.68 -6.76
C ALA A 86 32.55 13.65 -7.96
N LYS A 87 33.16 14.83 -7.82
CA LYS A 87 33.13 15.87 -8.87
C LYS A 87 33.76 15.41 -10.20
N ASP A 88 34.66 14.44 -10.15
CA ASP A 88 35.33 13.82 -11.30
C ASP A 88 34.51 12.68 -11.95
N GLY A 89 33.29 12.42 -11.48
CA GLY A 89 32.41 11.38 -11.98
C GLY A 89 32.64 9.99 -11.37
N LYS A 90 33.64 9.82 -10.48
CA LYS A 90 33.85 8.53 -9.81
C LYS A 90 32.80 8.27 -8.74
N VAL A 91 32.22 7.07 -8.75
CA VAL A 91 31.32 6.61 -7.70
C VAL A 91 32.14 6.30 -6.45
N LEU A 92 31.80 6.92 -5.33
CA LEU A 92 32.41 6.65 -4.04
C LEU A 92 31.83 5.36 -3.43
N GLU A 93 32.62 4.69 -2.59
CA GLU A 93 32.16 3.51 -1.84
C GLU A 93 31.00 3.85 -0.90
N HIS A 94 31.02 5.05 -0.33
CA HIS A 94 29.96 5.53 0.54
C HIS A 94 28.66 5.77 -0.25
N ARG A 95 27.56 5.16 0.22
CA ARG A 95 26.21 5.31 -0.35
C ARG A 95 25.28 5.97 0.66
N VAL A 96 24.36 6.78 0.15
CA VAL A 96 23.26 7.32 0.96
C VAL A 96 22.15 6.26 1.04
N PRO A 97 21.83 5.73 2.24
CA PRO A 97 20.81 4.70 2.37
C PRO A 97 19.41 5.28 2.15
N GLY A 98 18.55 4.49 1.50
CA GLY A 98 17.13 4.79 1.34
C GLY A 98 16.42 4.85 2.69
N LYS A 99 15.42 5.73 2.77
CA LYS A 99 14.56 5.88 3.96
C LYS A 99 13.31 5.01 3.88
N PHE A 100 12.95 4.58 2.66
CA PHE A 100 11.85 3.66 2.37
C PHE A 100 10.52 4.09 3.01
N PHE A 101 10.19 5.38 2.93
CA PHE A 101 9.05 5.92 3.68
C PHE A 101 7.71 5.40 3.15
N LEU A 102 7.56 5.23 1.83
CA LEU A 102 6.36 4.63 1.25
C LEU A 102 6.24 3.15 1.62
N ARG A 103 7.34 2.38 1.46
CA ARG A 103 7.35 0.96 1.85
C ARG A 103 7.08 0.74 3.33
N LYS A 104 7.63 1.59 4.20
CA LYS A 104 7.37 1.54 5.64
C LYS A 104 5.91 1.84 5.96
N ALA A 105 5.33 2.88 5.35
CA ALA A 105 3.91 3.19 5.51
C ALA A 105 3.02 2.03 5.06
N ARG A 106 3.26 1.49 3.86
CA ARG A 106 2.56 0.31 3.34
C ARG A 106 2.67 -0.88 4.27
N ASN A 107 3.88 -1.22 4.70
CA ASN A 107 4.11 -2.38 5.57
C ASN A 107 3.45 -2.22 6.94
N ALA A 108 3.38 -1.00 7.47
CA ALA A 108 2.68 -0.72 8.72
C ALA A 108 1.17 -0.95 8.58
N VAL A 109 0.55 -0.41 7.52
CA VAL A 109 -0.88 -0.66 7.25
C VAL A 109 -1.13 -2.15 6.97
N ARG A 110 -0.28 -2.80 6.17
CA ARG A 110 -0.40 -4.23 5.88
C ARG A 110 -0.45 -5.06 7.16
N ARG A 111 0.43 -4.79 8.13
CA ARG A 111 0.42 -5.50 9.42
C ARG A 111 -0.90 -5.33 10.16
N THR A 112 -1.45 -4.12 10.20
CA THR A 112 -2.75 -3.85 10.82
C THR A 112 -3.87 -4.60 10.09
N VAL A 113 -3.88 -4.59 8.76
CA VAL A 113 -4.87 -5.34 7.97
C VAL A 113 -4.74 -6.85 8.19
N ASP A 114 -3.52 -7.38 8.18
CA ASP A 114 -3.25 -8.80 8.43
C ASP A 114 -3.70 -9.22 9.84
N GLU A 115 -3.54 -8.35 10.84
CA GLU A 115 -4.00 -8.58 12.22
C GLU A 115 -5.53 -8.57 12.32
N THR A 116 -6.19 -7.59 11.69
CA THR A 116 -7.66 -7.52 11.63
C THR A 116 -8.25 -8.76 10.97
N LEU A 117 -7.75 -9.13 9.79
CA LEU A 117 -8.25 -10.28 9.06
C LEU A 117 -7.97 -11.59 9.79
N ARG A 118 -6.84 -11.71 10.48
CA ARG A 118 -6.54 -12.86 11.33
C ARG A 118 -7.52 -12.99 12.50
N GLY A 119 -7.91 -11.86 13.11
CA GLY A 119 -8.95 -11.85 14.14
C GLY A 119 -10.32 -12.30 13.63
N MET A 120 -10.65 -11.96 12.37
CA MET A 120 -11.93 -12.31 11.75
C MET A 120 -12.00 -13.77 11.24
N LEU A 121 -10.92 -14.24 10.60
CA LEU A 121 -10.90 -15.53 9.89
C LEU A 121 -10.25 -16.65 10.70
N GLY A 122 -9.53 -16.33 11.78
CA GLY A 122 -8.72 -17.28 12.52
C GLY A 122 -7.39 -17.63 11.83
N ASP A 123 -6.47 -18.22 12.60
CA ASP A 123 -5.08 -18.46 12.17
C ASP A 123 -4.94 -19.44 10.99
N ALA A 124 -5.91 -20.34 10.79
CA ALA A 124 -5.86 -21.39 9.77
C ALA A 124 -5.82 -20.85 8.32
N HIS A 125 -6.27 -19.61 8.12
CA HIS A 125 -6.35 -18.98 6.80
C HIS A 125 -5.12 -18.13 6.44
N PHE A 126 -4.13 -18.01 7.33
CA PHE A 126 -2.93 -17.21 7.09
C PHE A 126 -1.68 -18.08 6.93
N GLY A 127 -1.06 -18.03 5.74
CA GLY A 127 0.21 -18.72 5.46
C GLY A 127 1.37 -18.24 6.34
N LYS A 128 2.38 -19.10 6.56
CA LYS A 128 3.58 -18.77 7.36
C LYS A 128 4.22 -17.47 6.87
N ARG A 129 4.47 -16.54 7.81
CA ARG A 129 5.19 -15.27 7.57
C ARG A 129 6.58 -15.59 6.98
N ARG A 130 6.84 -15.15 5.74
CA ARG A 130 8.19 -15.11 5.13
C ARG A 130 8.86 -13.78 5.42
#